data_AF-A0A1Q9NFA5-F1
#
_entry.id   AF-A0A1Q9NFA5-F1
#
_cell.length_a   1.000
_cell.length_b   1.000
_cell.length_c   1.000
_cell.angle_alpha   90.00
_cell.angle_beta   90.00
_cell.angle_gamma   90.00
#
_symmetry.space_group_name_H-M   'P 1'
#
loop_
_entity.id
_entity.type
_entity.pdbx_description
1 polymer ?
#
loop_
_entity_poly.entity_id
_entity_poly.type
_entity_poly.pdbx_seq_one_letter_code
_entity_poly.pdbx_strand_id
1 'polypeptide(L)'
;MMIKIILLDAGINSAFFNKRDINHENAKKLLNNIRKNEYGTGIITDYILDEKVTLLYARTRREDLALKAVELILEEKFGKFFPISYELVIES
;
A
#
# COMPACT_ATOMS: atom_id res chain seq x y z
N MET A 1 -26.73 -0.30 2.32
CA MET A 1 -25.51 -0.55 1.52
C MET A 1 -24.33 -0.54 2.48
N MET A 2 -23.54 -1.61 2.55
CA MET A 2 -22.46 -1.74 3.53
C MET A 2 -21.14 -1.26 2.90
N ILE A 3 -20.53 -0.23 3.48
CA ILE A 3 -19.19 0.22 3.06
C ILE A 3 -18.18 -0.78 3.63
N LYS A 4 -17.43 -1.45 2.76
CA LYS A 4 -16.30 -2.29 3.16
C LYS A 4 -15.02 -1.52 2.90
N ILE A 5 -14.23 -1.34 3.96
CA ILE A 5 -12.89 -0.77 3.91
C ILE A 5 -11.89 -1.92 4.05
N ILE A 6 -10.83 -1.89 3.25
CA ILE A 6 -9.75 -2.86 3.30
C ILE A 6 -8.46 -2.12 3.57
N LEU A 7 -7.80 -2.41 4.69
CA LEU A 7 -6.47 -1.91 4.96
C LEU A 7 -5.45 -2.69 4.12
N LEU A 8 -4.67 -1.98 3.30
CA LEU A 8 -3.67 -2.58 2.42
C LEU A 8 -2.31 -2.53 3.11
N ASP A 9 -1.79 -3.71 3.46
CA ASP A 9 -0.49 -3.86 4.11
C ASP A 9 0.72 -3.50 3.20
N ALA A 10 1.90 -3.28 3.79
CA ALA A 10 3.13 -3.04 3.04
C ALA A 10 3.55 -4.27 2.20
N GLY A 11 3.21 -5.49 2.63
CA GLY A 11 3.56 -6.74 1.94
C GLY A 11 2.97 -6.86 0.53
N ILE A 12 1.70 -6.49 0.36
CA ILE A 12 1.05 -6.55 -0.96
C ILE A 12 1.67 -5.56 -1.95
N ASN A 13 1.97 -4.34 -1.48
CA ASN A 13 2.66 -3.34 -2.27
C ASN A 13 4.07 -3.83 -2.65
N SER A 14 4.77 -4.49 -1.71
CA SER A 14 6.09 -5.07 -1.95
C SER A 14 6.09 -6.11 -3.06
N ALA A 15 5.18 -7.07 -3.02
CA ALA A 15 5.02 -8.08 -4.06
C ALA A 15 4.64 -7.45 -5.42
N PHE A 16 3.82 -6.39 -5.43
CA PHE A 16 3.50 -5.67 -6.65
C PHE A 16 4.72 -4.99 -7.29
N PHE A 17 5.60 -4.36 -6.52
CA PHE A 17 6.77 -3.67 -7.06
C PHE A 17 7.90 -4.61 -7.48
N ASN A 18 8.06 -5.73 -6.80
CA ASN A 18 9.11 -6.70 -7.09
C ASN A 18 8.62 -7.75 -8.11
N LYS A 19 8.94 -7.56 -9.40
CA LYS A 19 8.60 -8.52 -10.46
C LYS A 19 9.16 -9.94 -10.25
N ARG A 20 10.17 -10.11 -9.39
CA ARG A 20 10.76 -11.41 -9.05
C ARG A 20 10.13 -12.04 -7.81
N ASP A 21 9.20 -11.34 -7.16
CA ASP A 21 8.47 -11.87 -6.01
C ASP A 21 7.55 -13.01 -6.45
N ILE A 22 7.54 -14.10 -5.67
CA ILE A 22 6.68 -15.26 -5.96
C ILE A 22 5.19 -14.89 -5.95
N ASN A 23 4.82 -13.83 -5.22
CA ASN A 23 3.46 -13.34 -5.11
C ASN A 23 3.14 -12.20 -6.10
N HIS A 24 4.03 -11.84 -7.03
CA HIS A 24 3.86 -10.67 -7.90
C HIS A 24 2.53 -10.68 -8.67
N GLU A 25 2.19 -11.80 -9.33
CA GLU A 25 0.94 -11.91 -10.11
C GLU A 25 -0.30 -11.91 -9.21
N ASN A 26 -0.20 -12.52 -8.03
CA ASN A 26 -1.29 -12.52 -7.05
C ASN A 26 -1.56 -11.11 -6.51
N ALA A 27 -0.50 -10.36 -6.17
CA ALA A 27 -0.60 -8.98 -5.71
C ALA A 27 -1.21 -8.07 -6.80
N LYS A 28 -0.74 -8.21 -8.04
CA LYS A 28 -1.29 -7.49 -9.19
C LYS A 28 -2.76 -7.78 -9.43
N LYS A 29 -3.18 -9.05 -9.30
CA LYS A 29 -4.60 -9.44 -9.41
C LYS A 29 -5.43 -8.84 -8.28
N LEU A 30 -4.98 -8.93 -7.04
CA LEU A 30 -5.71 -8.42 -5.89
C LEU A 30 -5.88 -6.90 -5.96
N LEU A 31 -4.80 -6.17 -6.27
CA LEU A 31 -4.84 -4.70 -6.43
C LEU A 31 -5.77 -4.27 -7.57
N ASN A 32 -5.81 -5.02 -8.68
CA ASN A 32 -6.77 -4.76 -9.75
C ASN A 32 -8.22 -4.96 -9.31
N ASN A 33 -8.50 -5.98 -8.52
CA ASN A 33 -9.84 -6.23 -7.99
C ASN A 33 -10.25 -5.17 -6.96
N ILE A 34 -9.32 -4.71 -6.11
CA ILE A 34 -9.53 -3.58 -5.19
C ILE A 34 -9.84 -2.30 -5.98
N ARG A 35 -9.08 -2.01 -7.04
CA ARG A 35 -9.33 -0.85 -7.92
C ARG A 35 -10.70 -0.89 -8.60
N LYS A 36 -11.21 -2.09 -8.88
CA LYS A 36 -12.57 -2.31 -9.40
C LYS A 36 -13.66 -2.32 -8.30
N ASN A 37 -13.28 -2.07 -7.05
CA ASN A 37 -14.16 -2.07 -5.89
C ASN A 37 -14.86 -3.43 -5.65
N GLU A 38 -14.25 -4.55 -6.09
CA GLU A 38 -14.83 -5.90 -5.96
C GLU A 38 -14.87 -6.39 -4.50
N TYR A 39 -13.96 -5.88 -3.65
CA TYR A 39 -13.89 -6.25 -2.23
C TYR A 39 -14.27 -5.10 -1.28
N GLY A 40 -14.27 -3.86 -1.77
CA GLY A 40 -14.40 -2.65 -0.98
C GLY A 40 -13.31 -1.62 -1.33
N THR A 41 -13.33 -0.49 -0.64
CA THR A 41 -12.35 0.58 -0.82
C THR A 41 -11.07 0.23 -0.07
N GLY A 42 -9.97 0.07 -0.80
CA GLY A 42 -8.63 -0.06 -0.23
C GLY A 42 -8.20 1.26 0.41
N ILE A 43 -7.58 1.20 1.59
CA ILE A 43 -6.90 2.32 2.25
C ILE A 43 -5.46 1.97 2.58
N ILE A 44 -4.57 2.96 2.52
CA ILE A 44 -3.16 2.86 2.93
C ILE A 44 -2.90 3.98 3.93
N THR A 45 -2.24 3.65 5.05
CA THR A 45 -1.91 4.63 6.08
C THR A 45 -0.53 5.24 5.86
N ASP A 46 -0.28 6.35 6.54
CA ASP A 46 1.03 6.98 6.68
C ASP A 46 2.07 6.05 7.32
N TYR A 47 1.67 5.21 8.29
CA TYR A 47 2.53 4.18 8.88
C TYR A 47 2.95 3.11 7.86
N ILE A 48 2.02 2.62 7.04
CA ILE A 48 2.32 1.65 5.97
C ILE A 48 3.22 2.27 4.91
N LEU A 49 3.01 3.55 4.60
CA LEU A 49 3.89 4.31 3.70
C LEU A 49 5.31 4.39 4.26
N ASP A 50 5.48 4.76 5.54
CA ASP A 50 6.79 4.85 6.19
C ASP A 50 7.54 3.51 6.19
N GLU A 51 6.87 2.43 6.61
CA GLU A 51 7.45 1.08 6.55
C GLU A 51 7.88 0.75 5.13
N LYS A 52 7.04 1.04 4.13
CA LYS A 52 7.32 0.67 2.74
C LYS A 52 8.54 1.41 2.19
N VAL A 53 8.65 2.71 2.45
CA VAL A 53 9.77 3.56 2.03
C VAL A 53 11.05 3.09 2.70
N THR A 54 11.00 2.92 4.03
CA THR A 54 12.14 2.49 4.84
C THR A 54 12.62 1.11 4.40
N LEU A 55 11.71 0.14 4.21
CA LEU A 55 12.05 -1.21 3.79
C LEU A 55 12.66 -1.24 2.38
N LEU A 56 12.07 -0.51 1.42
CA LEU A 56 12.60 -0.45 0.05
C LEU A 56 14.01 0.11 0.04
N TYR A 57 14.23 1.25 0.69
CA TYR A 57 15.54 1.88 0.73
C TYR A 57 16.57 1.02 1.47
N ALA A 58 16.21 0.47 2.63
CA ALA A 58 17.12 -0.37 3.43
C ALA A 58 17.57 -1.63 2.68
N ARG A 59 16.67 -2.26 1.88
CA ARG A 59 16.95 -3.52 1.18
C ARG A 59 17.63 -3.34 -0.16
N THR A 60 17.36 -2.24 -0.86
CA THR A 60 17.83 -2.04 -2.24
C THR A 60 18.91 -0.97 -2.36
N ARG A 61 19.00 -0.05 -1.39
CA ARG A 61 19.77 1.20 -1.46
C ARG A 61 19.41 2.06 -2.68
N ARG A 62 18.20 1.89 -3.22
CA ARG A 62 17.68 2.57 -4.41
C ARG A 62 16.64 3.60 -4.00
N GLU A 63 17.07 4.86 -3.94
CA GLU A 63 16.20 5.99 -3.60
C GLU A 63 15.07 6.17 -4.61
N ASP A 64 15.36 5.99 -5.91
CA ASP A 64 14.37 6.08 -6.99
C ASP A 64 13.19 5.11 -6.82
N LEU A 65 13.45 3.90 -6.29
CA LEU A 65 12.40 2.92 -6.01
C LEU A 65 11.56 3.32 -4.80
N ALA A 66 12.17 3.93 -3.79
CA ALA A 66 11.47 4.43 -2.61
C ALA A 66 10.56 5.62 -2.99
N LEU A 67 11.10 6.60 -3.73
CA LEU A 67 10.34 7.76 -4.22
C LEU A 67 9.16 7.33 -5.10
N LYS A 68 9.38 6.39 -6.02
CA LYS A 68 8.30 5.87 -6.86
C LYS A 68 7.18 5.19 -6.05
N ALA A 69 7.51 4.52 -4.94
CA ALA A 69 6.50 3.95 -4.07
C ALA A 69 5.66 5.03 -3.39
N VAL A 70 6.29 6.12 -2.94
CA VAL A 70 5.59 7.29 -2.39
C VAL A 70 4.64 7.90 -3.42
N GLU A 71 5.15 8.19 -4.62
CA GLU A 71 4.34 8.78 -5.71
C GLU A 71 3.09 7.95 -5.99
N LEU A 72 3.22 6.63 -6.12
CA LEU A 72 2.10 5.77 -6.47
C LEU A 72 1.07 5.60 -5.33
N ILE A 73 1.51 5.67 -4.07
CA ILE A 73 0.61 5.64 -2.91
C ILE A 73 -0.13 6.98 -2.79
N LEU A 74 0.57 8.11 -2.90
CA LEU A 74 -0.03 9.45 -2.80
C LEU A 74 -0.94 9.78 -3.99
N GLU A 75 -0.65 9.24 -5.18
CA GLU A 75 -1.55 9.29 -6.34
C GLU A 75 -2.73 8.30 -6.26
N GLU A 76 -2.89 7.62 -5.11
CA GLU A 76 -3.96 6.68 -4.81
C GLU A 76 -4.14 5.58 -5.87
N LYS A 77 -3.04 5.10 -6.49
CA LYS A 77 -3.11 4.10 -7.56
C LYS A 77 -3.65 2.75 -7.10
N PHE A 78 -3.50 2.44 -5.82
CA PHE A 78 -3.81 1.14 -5.21
C PHE A 78 -5.00 1.20 -4.25
N GLY A 79 -5.19 2.35 -3.59
CA GLY A 79 -6.19 2.60 -2.58
C GLY A 79 -6.07 4.05 -2.10
N LYS A 80 -7.05 4.51 -1.31
CA LYS A 80 -7.04 5.87 -0.77
C LYS A 80 -5.95 6.04 0.28
N PHE A 81 -5.28 7.19 0.27
CA PHE A 81 -4.34 7.52 1.33
C PHE A 81 -5.11 8.04 2.55
N PHE A 82 -4.86 7.43 3.72
CA PHE A 82 -5.57 7.72 4.95
C PHE A 82 -4.56 7.97 6.08
N PRO A 83 -4.13 9.22 6.27
CA PRO A 83 -3.27 9.59 7.40
C PRO A 83 -3.99 9.31 8.71
N ILE A 84 -3.30 8.65 9.64
CA ILE A 84 -3.87 8.34 10.95
C ILE A 84 -3.78 9.58 11.84
N SER A 85 -4.91 10.00 12.42
CA SER A 85 -4.94 11.11 13.36
C SER A 85 -4.48 10.67 14.75
N TYR A 86 -4.00 11.62 15.56
CA TYR A 86 -3.47 11.34 16.89
C TYR A 86 -4.51 10.67 17.80
N GLU A 87 -5.79 11.03 17.68
CA GLU A 87 -6.88 10.44 18.45
C GLU A 87 -6.97 8.92 18.27
N LEU A 88 -6.78 8.44 17.03
CA LEU A 88 -6.83 7.01 16.72
C LEU A 88 -5.65 6.23 17.34
N VAL A 89 -4.52 6.91 17.59
CA VAL A 89 -3.32 6.31 18.19
C VAL A 89 -3.45 6.14 19.70
N ILE A 90 -4.19 7.03 20.37
CA ILE A 90 -4.37 6.96 21.83
C ILE A 90 -5.40 5.89 22.21
N GLU A 91 -6.35 5.60 21.31
CA GLU A 91 -7.43 4.63 21.53
C GLU A 91 -7.06 3.17 21.18
N SER A 92 -5.87 2.93 20.60
CA SER A 92 -5.37 1.60 20.19
C SER A 92 -4.49 0.94 21.24
#